data_AF-A0A1A0HFE4-F1
#
_entry.id   AF-A0A1A0HFE4-F1
#
_cell.length_a   1.000
_cell.length_b   1.000
_cell.length_c   1.000
_cell.angle_alpha   90.00
_cell.angle_beta   90.00
_cell.angle_gamma   90.00
#
_symmetry.space_group_name_H-M   'P 1'
#
loop_
_entity.id
_entity.type
_entity.pdbx_description
1 polymer ?
#
loop_
_entity_poly.entity_id
_entity_poly.type
_entity_poly.pdbx_seq_one_letter_code
_entity_poly.pdbx_strand_id
1 'polypeptide(L)'
;MSVSHAIERNQRRLELESKLANEEAGMSEERKNRQLQNLGKKESQFLRLRRTRLSLEDFTTVEVIGKGAFGEVRLVQKRDSGKIYAMKTLFKAEMYKKDQLAHVKAERDVLAGSDSPWVVSLYYSFQDAVNLYLIMEFLIKRSHLEADPCF
;
A
#
# COMPACT_ATOMS: atom_id res chain seq x y z
N MET A 1 13.73 -13.46 -2.87
CA MET A 1 13.43 -12.39 -1.89
C MET A 1 14.65 -11.48 -1.83
N SER A 2 14.52 -10.17 -2.08
CA SER A 2 15.69 -9.27 -1.96
C SER A 2 16.14 -9.19 -0.50
N VAL A 3 17.44 -9.35 -0.25
CA VAL A 3 18.07 -9.27 1.08
C VAL A 3 17.70 -7.98 1.80
N SER A 4 17.57 -6.87 1.06
CA SER A 4 17.18 -5.55 1.59
C SER A 4 15.84 -5.57 2.36
N HIS A 5 14.84 -6.30 1.86
CA HIS A 5 13.53 -6.33 2.52
C HIS A 5 13.50 -7.24 3.74
N ALA A 6 14.34 -8.27 3.77
CA ALA A 6 14.50 -9.10 4.97
C ALA A 6 15.13 -8.29 6.11
N ILE A 7 16.08 -7.41 5.77
CA ILE A 7 16.69 -6.45 6.69
C ILE A 7 15.64 -5.46 7.20
N GLU A 8 14.89 -4.80 6.31
CA GLU A 8 13.82 -3.85 6.69
C GLU A 8 12.75 -4.49 7.59
N ARG A 9 12.34 -5.74 7.29
CA ARG A 9 11.37 -6.47 8.12
C ARG A 9 11.91 -6.73 9.52
N ASN A 10 13.16 -7.16 9.62
CA ASN A 10 13.79 -7.40 10.92
C ASN A 10 13.94 -6.09 11.70
N GLN A 11 14.32 -4.99 11.02
CA GLN A 11 14.42 -3.66 11.61
C GLN A 11 13.08 -3.21 12.23
N ARG A 12 11.97 -3.29 11.47
CA ARG A 12 10.62 -2.93 11.94
C ARG A 12 10.18 -3.75 13.14
N ARG A 13 10.51 -5.05 13.16
CA ARG A 13 10.20 -5.93 14.30
C ARG A 13 10.99 -5.50 15.54
N LEU A 14 12.30 -5.29 15.41
CA LEU A 14 13.16 -4.86 16.52
C LEU A 14 12.76 -3.49 17.07
N GLU A 15 12.37 -2.56 16.20
CA GLU A 15 11.86 -1.25 16.62
C GLU A 15 10.57 -1.36 17.44
N LEU A 16 9.63 -2.21 17.02
CA LEU A 16 8.39 -2.43 17.78
C LEU A 16 8.69 -3.11 19.12
N GLU A 17 9.52 -4.14 19.13
CA GLU A 17 9.94 -4.83 20.36
C GLU A 17 10.62 -3.86 21.34
N SER A 18 11.50 -2.98 20.85
CA SER A 18 12.16 -1.95 21.67
C SER A 18 11.18 -0.89 22.21
N LYS A 19 10.19 -0.45 21.40
CA LYS A 19 9.13 0.46 21.86
C LYS A 19 8.28 -0.17 22.96
N LEU A 20 7.90 -1.44 22.79
CA LEU A 20 7.09 -2.17 23.76
C LEU A 20 7.85 -2.47 25.07
N ALA A 21 9.18 -2.63 25.00
CA ALA A 21 10.04 -2.76 26.17
C ALA A 21 10.22 -1.44 26.93
N ASN A 22 10.35 -0.31 26.22
CA ASN A 22 10.50 1.01 26.85
C ASN A 22 9.18 1.53 27.48
N GLU A 23 8.02 1.11 26.98
CA GLU A 23 6.69 1.47 27.52
C GLU A 23 6.22 0.55 28.68
N GLU A 24 7.13 -0.24 29.27
CA GLU A 24 6.85 -1.26 30.31
C GLU A 24 6.12 -0.76 31.56
N ALA A 25 6.15 0.54 31.86
CA ALA A 25 5.53 1.08 33.07
C ALA A 25 3.98 1.13 33.05
N GLY A 26 3.32 0.81 31.93
CA GLY A 26 1.84 0.97 31.85
C GLY A 26 1.07 0.04 30.90
N MET A 27 1.71 -0.95 30.28
CA MET A 27 1.10 -1.75 29.20
C MET A 27 0.96 -3.23 29.57
N SER A 28 -0.27 -3.75 29.56
CA SER A 28 -0.55 -5.18 29.76
C SER A 28 0.14 -6.04 28.69
N GLU A 29 0.67 -7.19 29.10
CA GLU A 29 1.25 -8.22 28.23
C GLU A 29 0.32 -8.63 27.08
N GLU A 30 -0.99 -8.62 27.31
CA GLU A 30 -1.99 -8.90 26.28
C GLU A 30 -1.99 -7.86 25.16
N ARG A 31 -1.73 -6.59 25.50
CA ARG A 31 -1.68 -5.48 24.55
C ARG A 31 -0.38 -5.55 23.72
N LYS A 32 0.75 -5.87 24.36
CA LYS A 32 2.03 -6.14 23.68
C LYS A 32 1.90 -7.30 22.69
N ASN A 33 1.33 -8.42 23.12
CA ASN A 33 1.09 -9.58 22.27
C ASN A 33 0.17 -9.26 21.09
N ARG A 34 -0.90 -8.49 21.31
CA ARG A 34 -1.81 -8.08 20.23
C ARG A 34 -1.10 -7.21 19.18
N GLN A 35 -0.22 -6.31 19.60
CA GLN A 35 0.55 -5.47 18.67
C GLN A 35 1.54 -6.29 17.84
N LEU A 36 2.28 -7.22 18.46
CA LEU A 36 3.20 -8.12 17.76
C LEU A 36 2.46 -9.04 16.77
N GLN A 37 1.31 -9.59 17.17
CA GLN A 37 0.49 -10.41 16.27
C GLN A 37 -0.04 -9.61 15.08
N ASN A 38 -0.46 -8.36 15.29
CA ASN A 38 -0.91 -7.49 14.20
C ASN A 38 0.22 -7.20 13.21
N LEU A 39 1.43 -6.91 13.70
CA LEU A 39 2.61 -6.72 12.84
C LEU A 39 2.90 -7.99 12.02
N GLY A 40 2.89 -9.17 12.67
CA GLY A 40 3.11 -10.44 11.99
C GLY A 40 2.05 -10.76 10.92
N LYS A 41 0.78 -10.44 11.18
CA LYS A 41 -0.31 -10.56 10.20
C LYS A 41 -0.11 -9.63 9.01
N LYS A 42 0.24 -8.36 9.23
CA LYS A 42 0.53 -7.39 8.17
C LYS A 42 1.69 -7.84 7.29
N GLU A 43 2.81 -8.24 7.89
CA GLU A 43 3.99 -8.74 7.17
C GLU A 43 3.68 -10.01 6.36
N SER A 44 2.91 -10.94 6.94
CA SER A 44 2.47 -12.14 6.24
C SER A 44 1.54 -11.84 5.06
N GLN A 45 0.61 -10.90 5.25
CA GLN A 45 -0.29 -10.45 4.20
C GLN A 45 0.49 -9.77 3.07
N PHE A 46 1.45 -8.89 3.39
CA PHE A 46 2.33 -8.24 2.43
C PHE A 46 3.17 -9.25 1.62
N LEU A 47 3.75 -10.26 2.28
CA LEU A 47 4.51 -11.32 1.60
C LEU A 47 3.63 -12.20 0.70
N ARG A 48 2.40 -12.51 1.13
CA ARG A 48 1.43 -13.25 0.30
C ARG A 48 1.06 -12.45 -0.94
N LEU A 49 0.78 -11.16 -0.76
CA LEU A 49 0.49 -10.20 -1.83
C LEU A 49 1.59 -10.14 -2.88
N ARG A 50 2.85 -10.13 -2.44
CA ARG A 50 4.01 -10.07 -3.33
C ARG A 50 4.22 -11.35 -4.15
N ARG A 51 3.74 -12.51 -3.65
CA ARG A 51 3.82 -13.79 -4.37
C ARG A 51 2.73 -13.93 -5.43
N THR A 52 1.64 -13.18 -5.30
CA THR A 52 0.57 -13.18 -6.31
C THR A 52 1.04 -12.41 -7.53
N ARG A 53 1.16 -13.10 -8.67
CA ARG A 53 1.36 -12.45 -9.97
C ARG A 53 0.05 -11.79 -10.37
N LEU A 54 -0.04 -10.48 -10.17
CA LEU A 54 -1.17 -9.67 -10.63
C LEU A 54 -0.83 -8.96 -11.93
N SER A 55 -1.84 -8.79 -12.78
CA SER A 55 -1.77 -7.99 -13.99
C SER A 55 -2.95 -7.01 -14.06
N LEU A 56 -2.98 -6.19 -15.10
CA LEU A 56 -4.13 -5.32 -15.39
C LEU A 56 -5.43 -6.10 -15.61
N GLU A 57 -5.35 -7.34 -16.09
CA GLU A 57 -6.54 -8.13 -16.42
C GLU A 57 -7.33 -8.55 -15.18
N ASP A 58 -6.67 -8.58 -14.01
CA ASP A 58 -7.31 -8.85 -12.72
C ASP A 58 -8.21 -7.71 -12.23
N PHE A 59 -8.21 -6.57 -12.93
CA PHE A 59 -8.92 -5.36 -12.54
C PHE A 59 -9.84 -4.86 -13.67
N THR A 60 -10.99 -4.32 -13.27
CA THR A 60 -11.90 -3.60 -14.14
C THR A 60 -11.86 -2.13 -13.76
N THR A 61 -11.64 -1.25 -14.74
CA THR A 61 -11.66 0.20 -14.49
C THR A 61 -13.09 0.67 -14.33
N VAL A 62 -13.38 1.37 -13.24
CA VAL A 62 -14.67 1.99 -12.95
C VAL A 62 -14.66 3.44 -13.43
N GLU A 63 -13.69 4.22 -12.97
CA GLU A 63 -13.61 5.66 -13.25
C GLU A 63 -12.15 6.15 -13.20
N VAL A 64 -11.84 7.24 -13.92
CA VAL A 64 -10.58 7.97 -13.73
C VAL A 64 -10.78 9.06 -12.68
N ILE A 65 -10.12 8.92 -11.53
CA ILE A 65 -10.31 9.82 -10.37
C ILE A 65 -9.20 10.89 -10.25
N GLY A 66 -8.16 10.82 -11.06
CA GLY A 66 -7.12 11.84 -11.09
C GLY A 66 -6.15 11.67 -12.25
N LYS A 67 -5.63 12.79 -12.76
CA LYS A 67 -4.58 12.81 -13.79
C LYS A 67 -3.45 13.71 -13.30
N GLY A 68 -2.22 13.24 -13.43
CA GLY A 68 -1.03 13.95 -12.98
C GLY A 68 0.09 13.91 -14.01
N ALA A 69 1.18 14.61 -13.72
CA ALA A 69 2.32 14.76 -14.63
C ALA A 69 3.08 13.44 -14.94
N PHE A 70 2.85 12.40 -14.14
CA PHE A 70 3.54 11.11 -14.24
C PHE A 70 2.59 9.94 -14.54
N GLY A 71 1.30 10.22 -14.74
CA GLY A 71 0.29 9.22 -15.06
C GLY A 71 -1.09 9.55 -14.52
N GLU A 72 -1.87 8.53 -14.20
CA GLU A 72 -3.26 8.69 -13.80
C GLU A 72 -3.66 7.75 -12.66
N VAL A 73 -4.68 8.16 -11.93
CA VAL A 73 -5.28 7.38 -10.85
C VAL A 73 -6.68 6.99 -11.29
N ARG A 74 -6.95 5.68 -11.26
CA ARG A 74 -8.26 5.11 -11.59
C ARG A 74 -8.87 4.43 -10.39
N LEU A 75 -10.18 4.56 -10.23
CA LEU A 75 -10.97 3.67 -9.42
C LEU A 75 -11.09 2.34 -10.17
N VAL A 76 -10.70 1.24 -9.53
CA VAL A 76 -10.73 -0.09 -10.14
C VAL A 76 -11.40 -1.08 -9.20
N GLN A 77 -12.08 -2.06 -9.78
CA GLN A 77 -12.64 -3.20 -9.08
C GLN A 77 -11.82 -4.44 -9.39
N LYS A 78 -11.35 -5.15 -8.36
CA LYS A 78 -10.66 -6.43 -8.55
C LYS A 78 -11.68 -7.53 -8.90
N ARG A 79 -11.46 -8.27 -9.99
CA ARG A 79 -12.45 -9.20 -10.55
C ARG A 79 -12.78 -10.36 -9.64
N ASP A 80 -11.80 -10.89 -8.91
CA ASP A 80 -11.98 -12.09 -8.08
C ASP A 80 -12.74 -11.84 -6.78
N SER A 81 -12.64 -10.63 -6.24
CA SER A 81 -13.12 -10.29 -4.89
C SER A 81 -14.16 -9.18 -4.90
N GLY A 82 -14.38 -8.52 -6.03
CA GLY A 82 -15.28 -7.37 -6.17
C GLY A 82 -14.84 -6.13 -5.41
N LYS A 83 -13.66 -6.15 -4.76
CA LYS A 83 -13.17 -5.04 -3.93
C LYS A 83 -12.74 -3.85 -4.79
N ILE A 84 -13.08 -2.66 -4.30
CA ILE A 84 -12.73 -1.38 -4.92
C ILE A 84 -11.38 -0.88 -4.40
N TYR A 85 -10.55 -0.39 -5.32
CA TYR A 85 -9.21 0.12 -5.07
C TYR A 85 -8.93 1.36 -5.92
N ALA A 86 -7.92 2.14 -5.51
CA ALA A 86 -7.32 3.17 -6.34
C ALA A 86 -6.07 2.61 -7.03
N MET A 87 -6.04 2.59 -8.36
CA MET A 87 -4.89 2.20 -9.17
C MET A 87 -4.17 3.45 -9.67
N LYS A 88 -2.99 3.75 -9.11
CA LYS A 88 -2.08 4.77 -9.65
C LYS A 88 -1.17 4.13 -10.70
N THR A 89 -1.30 4.58 -11.93
CA THR A 89 -0.44 4.19 -13.06
C THR A 89 0.65 5.24 -13.21
N LEU A 90 1.91 4.81 -13.23
CA LEU A 90 3.08 5.66 -13.40
C LEU A 90 3.84 5.26 -14.66
N PHE A 91 4.02 6.21 -15.59
CA PHE A 91 4.75 5.98 -16.83
C PHE A 91 6.26 5.94 -16.58
N LYS A 92 6.91 4.81 -16.85
CA LYS A 92 8.36 4.65 -16.62
C LYS A 92 9.17 5.65 -17.44
N ALA A 93 8.81 5.85 -18.71
CA ALA A 93 9.50 6.78 -19.60
C ALA A 93 9.53 8.21 -19.04
N GLU A 94 8.43 8.68 -18.44
CA GLU A 94 8.35 10.00 -17.83
C GLU A 94 9.15 10.09 -16.53
N MET A 95 9.23 8.99 -15.76
CA MET A 95 10.08 8.92 -14.57
C MET A 95 11.57 9.03 -14.93
N TYR A 96 12.00 8.37 -16.02
CA TYR A 96 13.39 8.43 -16.49
C TYR A 96 13.74 9.79 -17.10
N LYS A 97 12.87 10.36 -17.94
CA LYS A 97 13.13 11.64 -18.63
C LYS A 97 13.33 12.83 -17.68
N LYS A 98 12.64 12.83 -16.53
CA LYS A 98 12.66 13.95 -15.58
C LYS A 98 13.67 13.77 -14.45
N ASP A 99 14.50 12.71 -14.49
CA ASP A 99 15.42 12.31 -13.41
C ASP A 99 14.76 12.20 -12.03
N GLN A 100 13.46 11.87 -12.00
CA GLN A 100 12.64 11.83 -10.79
C GLN A 100 12.66 10.45 -10.11
N LEU A 101 13.55 9.55 -10.52
CA LEU A 101 13.59 8.18 -10.02
C LEU A 101 13.81 8.14 -8.51
N ALA A 102 14.62 9.05 -7.96
CA ALA A 102 14.85 9.17 -6.53
C ALA A 102 13.58 9.58 -5.77
N HIS A 103 12.82 10.56 -6.28
CA HIS A 103 11.57 11.01 -5.67
C HIS A 103 10.49 9.93 -5.70
N VAL A 104 10.34 9.21 -6.82
CA VAL A 104 9.35 8.11 -6.90
C VAL A 104 9.72 6.94 -6.00
N LYS A 105 11.02 6.64 -5.84
CA LYS A 105 11.48 5.65 -4.86
C LYS A 105 11.15 6.11 -3.44
N ALA A 106 11.43 7.36 -3.10
CA ALA A 106 11.08 7.93 -1.79
C ALA A 106 9.56 7.88 -1.52
N GLU A 107 8.72 8.26 -2.48
CA GLU A 107 7.25 8.14 -2.36
C GLU A 107 6.82 6.69 -2.12
N ARG A 108 7.34 5.75 -2.91
CA ARG A 108 7.04 4.32 -2.75
C ARG A 108 7.47 3.83 -1.36
N ASP A 109 8.64 4.22 -0.90
CA ASP A 109 9.19 3.77 0.38
C ASP A 109 8.38 4.34 1.56
N VAL A 110 7.89 5.58 1.45
CA VAL A 110 6.92 6.16 2.40
C VAL A 110 5.59 5.38 2.36
N LEU A 111 5.05 5.11 1.17
CA LEU A 111 3.78 4.36 1.03
C LEU A 111 3.88 2.91 1.49
N ALA A 112 5.05 2.28 1.35
CA ALA A 112 5.31 0.90 1.78
C ALA A 112 5.69 0.78 3.26
N GLY A 113 6.25 1.84 3.86
CA GLY A 113 6.72 1.86 5.24
C GLY A 113 5.80 2.55 6.24
N SER A 114 4.78 3.29 5.78
CA SER A 114 3.90 4.03 6.67
C SER A 114 2.73 3.17 7.17
N ASP A 115 2.69 3.00 8.49
CA ASP A 115 1.57 2.40 9.22
C ASP A 115 0.62 3.49 9.79
N SER A 116 0.73 4.71 9.28
CA SER A 116 -0.06 5.86 9.74
C SER A 116 -1.47 5.84 9.14
N PRO A 117 -2.53 6.07 9.94
CA PRO A 117 -3.91 6.22 9.45
C PRO A 117 -4.09 7.34 8.41
N TRP A 118 -3.14 8.27 8.35
CA TRP A 118 -3.14 9.42 7.44
C TRP A 118 -2.44 9.13 6.10
N VAL A 119 -1.84 7.95 5.96
CA VAL A 119 -1.16 7.53 4.73
C VAL A 119 -1.95 6.42 4.07
N VAL A 120 -2.17 6.55 2.77
CA VAL A 120 -2.93 5.59 1.99
C VAL A 120 -2.20 4.24 1.98
N SER A 121 -2.90 3.18 2.37
CA SER A 121 -2.34 1.82 2.39
C SER A 121 -2.09 1.31 0.96
N LEU A 122 -0.85 0.92 0.66
CA LEU A 122 -0.51 0.20 -0.56
C LEU A 122 -0.80 -1.29 -0.39
N TYR A 123 -1.75 -1.82 -1.18
CA TYR A 123 -2.04 -3.25 -1.19
C TYR A 123 -1.15 -3.99 -2.19
N TYR A 124 -1.14 -3.58 -3.45
CA TYR A 124 -0.43 -4.33 -4.48
C TYR A 124 0.47 -3.40 -5.29
N SER A 125 1.57 -3.95 -5.82
CA SER A 125 2.33 -3.28 -6.85
C SER A 125 2.80 -4.29 -7.89
N PHE A 126 2.64 -3.92 -9.15
CA PHE A 126 3.10 -4.70 -10.28
C PHE A 126 3.51 -3.76 -11.41
N GLN A 127 4.23 -4.27 -12.39
CA GLN A 127 4.75 -3.47 -13.49
C GLN A 127 4.68 -4.27 -14.78
N ASP A 128 4.54 -3.56 -15.90
CA ASP A 128 4.74 -4.11 -17.23
C ASP A 128 5.97 -3.44 -17.89
N ALA A 129 6.13 -3.58 -19.20
CA ALA A 129 7.25 -2.98 -19.92
C ALA A 129 7.25 -1.44 -19.87
N VAL A 130 6.09 -0.81 -19.71
CA VAL A 130 5.87 0.63 -19.91
C VAL A 130 5.55 1.35 -18.59
N ASN A 131 4.86 0.68 -17.67
CA ASN A 131 4.20 1.28 -16.51
C ASN A 131 4.51 0.56 -15.21
N LEU A 132 4.44 1.32 -14.11
CA LEU A 132 4.35 0.83 -12.75
C LEU A 132 2.92 1.07 -12.24
N TYR A 133 2.30 0.05 -11.66
CA TYR A 133 0.94 0.10 -11.10
C TYR A 133 1.01 -0.07 -9.60
N LEU A 134 0.36 0.86 -8.89
CA LEU A 134 0.24 0.86 -7.43
C LEU A 134 -1.25 0.75 -7.09
N ILE A 135 -1.64 -0.35 -6.47
CA ILE A 135 -3.01 -0.60 -6.02
C ILE A 135 -3.11 -0.22 -4.55
N MET A 136 -3.90 0.80 -4.28
CA MET A 136 -3.99 1.47 -3.00
C MET A 136 -5.42 1.42 -2.47
N GLU A 137 -5.56 1.66 -1.18
CA GLU A 137 -6.84 1.90 -0.56
C GLU A 137 -7.56 3.07 -1.22
N PHE A 138 -8.80 2.83 -1.63
CA PHE A 138 -9.67 3.92 -2.08
C PHE A 138 -10.27 4.60 -0.86
N LEU A 139 -9.78 5.80 -0.55
CA LEU A 139 -10.36 6.62 0.49
C LEU A 139 -11.63 7.28 -0.06
N ILE A 140 -12.78 6.78 0.35
CA ILE A 140 -14.05 7.48 0.13
C ILE A 140 -13.94 8.81 0.89
N LYS A 141 -13.87 9.93 0.17
CA LYS A 141 -14.14 11.22 0.80
C LYS A 141 -15.58 11.17 1.29
N ARG A 142 -15.76 11.03 2.61
CA ARG A 142 -17.02 11.38 3.27
C ARG A 142 -17.21 12.88 3.13
N SER A 143 -17.56 13.35 1.94
CA SER A 143 -17.99 14.73 1.72
C SER A 143 -19.47 14.84 1.38
N HIS A 144 -20.22 13.76 1.19
CA HIS A 144 -21.69 13.78 1.25
C HIS A 144 -22.18 12.58 2.08
N LEU A 145 -22.60 12.87 3.32
CA LEU A 145 -23.70 12.13 3.90
C LEU A 145 -24.94 12.62 3.13
N GLU A 146 -25.61 11.69 2.45
CA GLU A 146 -27.01 11.67 1.99
C GLU A 146 -27.18 11.22 0.52
N ALA A 147 -28.05 10.21 0.36
CA ALA A 147 -28.53 9.51 -0.87
C ALA A 147 -27.47 8.63 -1.58
N ASP A 148 -27.58 7.31 -1.73
CA ASP A 148 -28.75 6.44 -1.94
C ASP A 148 -28.55 5.02 -1.37
N PRO A 149 -29.60 4.35 -0.84
CA PRO A 149 -29.59 2.94 -0.52
C PRO A 149 -30.07 2.14 -1.74
N CYS A 150 -29.21 1.93 -2.72
CA CYS A 150 -29.39 0.85 -3.70
C CYS A 150 -28.08 0.59 -4.43
N PHE A 151 -27.31 -0.39 -3.93
CA PHE A 151 -26.75 -1.52 -4.67
C PHE A 151 -26.09 -2.48 -3.67
#